data_AF-A0A7C4DSL4-F1
#
_entry.id   AF-A0A7C4DSL4-F1
#
_cell.length_a   1.000
_cell.length_b   1.000
_cell.length_c   1.000
_cell.angle_alpha   90.00
_cell.angle_beta   90.00
_cell.angle_gamma   90.00
#
_symmetry.space_group_name_H-M   'P 1'
#
loop_
_entity.id
_entity.type
_entity.pdbx_description
1 polymer ?
#
loop_
_entity_poly.entity_id
_entity_poly.type
_entity_poly.pdbx_seq_one_letter_code
_entity_poly.pdbx_strand_id
1 'polypeptide(L)'
;MLMANIEELPEWIKLPVDLQHGFFHLAEEEAKILTDAVNRINSILRDLESKLSTYFYSLPEQSRRSIIAAVDSSRSPRLSERLGIRYGVYATGIVYLRGSERLDEKFEPGAFRCRQALSRENSKILFSLETLRSERRAALEALDKCDLLFIDGSFYSFVYQALDLKKSGRLEEREKKLIDEIFDITERLRESGKVLGIIKRSRSRALGGFMFKEYGSKEFVSLLDKHILSLIMPEKSFFEYKSILGERAISFYTRIAYLVSLGQFGEDLRNLEKMAERGVYEPFEKLGLPKDGFNSMRRAQVRFSGEVPPCEIEYPSKINIRDVLSEEGLFNEDTNLPVALDLIDSLVNISSRFTEEFVSEIEGRVLENIVRGGGNLKSIKAFFTFLNPQKPF
;
A
#
# COMPACT_ATOMS: atom_id res chain seq x y z
N MET A 1 -12.42 46.06 4.17
CA MET A 1 -10.96 46.01 3.89
C MET A 1 -10.59 44.54 3.85
N LEU A 2 -10.42 44.01 2.63
CA LEU A 2 -10.13 42.60 2.37
C LEU A 2 -8.76 42.24 2.95
N MET A 3 -8.72 41.29 3.88
CA MET A 3 -7.50 40.53 4.13
C MET A 3 -7.39 39.48 3.04
N ALA A 4 -6.55 39.75 2.05
CA ALA A 4 -6.16 38.77 1.05
C ALA A 4 -5.51 37.57 1.74
N ASN A 5 -5.91 36.36 1.32
CA ASN A 5 -5.15 35.14 1.52
C ASN A 5 -3.70 35.43 1.11
N ILE A 6 -2.77 35.36 2.06
CA ILE A 6 -1.35 35.29 1.73
C ILE A 6 -1.17 33.89 1.15
N GLU A 7 -1.25 33.78 -0.18
CA GLU A 7 -0.71 32.61 -0.89
C GLU A 7 0.74 32.45 -0.42
N GLU A 8 1.04 31.31 0.21
CA GLU A 8 2.42 30.99 0.60
C GLU A 8 3.31 31.15 -0.65
N LEU A 9 4.26 32.07 -0.59
CA LEU A 9 5.23 32.27 -1.68
C LEU A 9 5.83 30.90 -2.06
N PRO A 10 5.94 30.58 -3.36
CA PRO A 10 6.55 29.33 -3.81
C PRO A 10 7.91 29.09 -3.15
N GLU A 11 8.17 27.86 -2.70
CA GLU A 11 9.43 27.49 -2.03
C GLU A 11 10.68 27.90 -2.82
N TRP A 12 10.58 27.89 -4.15
CA TRP A 12 11.63 28.36 -5.07
C TRP A 12 12.09 29.79 -4.77
N ILE A 13 11.16 30.71 -4.50
CA ILE A 13 11.47 32.14 -4.28
C ILE A 13 12.14 32.35 -2.92
N LYS A 14 11.98 31.40 -1.98
CA LYS A 14 12.63 31.44 -0.66
C LYS A 14 14.12 31.10 -0.74
N LEU A 15 14.60 30.56 -1.87
CA LEU A 15 16.02 30.24 -2.08
C LEU A 15 16.81 31.48 -2.53
N PRO A 16 18.11 31.57 -2.20
CA PRO A 16 19.04 32.51 -2.83
C PRO A 16 18.99 32.45 -4.37
N VAL A 17 19.09 33.60 -5.05
CA VAL A 17 18.96 33.72 -6.52
C VAL A 17 19.89 32.77 -7.28
N ASP A 18 21.15 32.64 -6.84
CA ASP A 18 22.11 31.73 -7.47
C ASP A 18 21.66 30.27 -7.41
N LEU A 19 21.02 29.86 -6.31
CA LEU A 19 20.45 28.51 -6.18
C LEU A 19 19.21 28.34 -7.05
N GLN A 20 18.37 29.38 -7.18
CA GLN A 20 17.22 29.33 -8.09
C GLN A 20 17.69 29.06 -9.52
N HIS A 21 18.64 29.85 -10.02
CA HIS A 21 19.19 29.67 -11.37
C HIS A 21 19.86 28.30 -11.54
N GLY A 22 20.63 27.85 -10.55
CA GLY A 22 21.24 26.52 -10.55
C GLY A 22 20.19 25.40 -10.65
N PHE A 23 19.12 25.47 -9.86
CA PHE A 23 18.04 24.46 -9.93
C PHE A 23 17.22 24.53 -11.21
N PHE A 24 17.04 25.70 -11.82
CA PHE A 24 16.41 25.79 -13.15
C PHE A 24 17.25 25.10 -14.22
N HIS A 25 18.58 25.27 -14.20
CA HIS A 25 19.47 24.56 -15.12
C HIS A 25 19.39 23.04 -14.94
N LEU A 26 19.47 22.57 -13.69
CA LEU A 26 19.32 21.14 -13.38
C LEU A 26 17.95 20.59 -13.81
N ALA A 27 16.88 21.38 -13.65
CA ALA A 27 15.55 20.99 -14.10
C ALA A 27 15.48 20.86 -15.63
N GLU A 28 16.16 21.72 -16.37
CA GLU A 28 16.22 21.63 -17.84
C GLU A 28 16.99 20.37 -18.30
N GLU A 29 18.13 20.07 -17.66
CA GLU A 29 18.90 18.85 -17.94
C GLU A 29 18.07 17.59 -17.67
N GLU A 30 17.41 17.52 -16.52
CA GLU A 30 16.56 16.40 -16.15
C GLU A 30 15.36 16.26 -17.10
N ALA A 31 14.75 17.36 -17.52
CA ALA A 31 13.64 17.35 -18.47
C ALA A 31 14.04 16.73 -19.83
N LYS A 32 15.26 16.99 -20.31
CA LYS A 32 15.80 16.38 -21.54
C LYS A 32 15.94 14.86 -21.37
N ILE A 33 16.55 14.42 -20.27
CA ILE A 33 16.73 12.99 -19.95
C ILE A 33 15.37 12.26 -19.90
N LEU A 34 14.37 12.85 -19.23
CA LEU A 34 13.03 12.28 -19.13
C LEU A 34 12.32 12.25 -20.49
N THR A 35 12.48 13.28 -21.32
CA THR A 35 11.89 13.33 -22.67
C THR A 35 12.43 12.18 -23.54
N ASP A 36 13.74 11.95 -23.52
CA ASP A 36 14.37 10.84 -24.25
C ASP A 36 13.89 9.48 -23.74
N ALA A 37 13.73 9.34 -22.41
CA ALA A 37 13.20 8.13 -21.81
C ALA A 37 11.75 7.85 -22.26
N VAL A 38 10.89 8.87 -22.27
CA VAL A 38 9.49 8.77 -22.74
C VAL A 38 9.45 8.36 -24.22
N ASN A 39 10.25 9.00 -25.07
CA ASN A 39 10.31 8.67 -26.49
C ASN A 39 10.76 7.22 -26.73
N ARG A 40 11.74 6.75 -25.95
CA ARG A 40 12.19 5.36 -26.00
C ARG A 40 11.11 4.38 -25.54
N ILE A 41 10.35 4.71 -24.51
CA ILE A 41 9.23 3.87 -24.05
C ILE A 41 8.17 3.77 -25.14
N ASN A 42 7.81 4.90 -25.78
CA ASN A 42 6.81 4.92 -26.84
C ASN A 42 7.22 4.08 -28.08
N SER A 43 8.52 3.99 -28.39
CA SER A 43 8.98 3.18 -29.52
C SER A 43 8.90 1.67 -29.23
N ILE A 44 9.26 1.22 -28.02
CA ILE A 44 9.23 -0.20 -27.66
C ILE A 44 7.81 -0.73 -27.38
N LEU A 45 6.87 0.14 -26.99
CA LEU A 45 5.52 -0.30 -26.59
C LEU A 45 4.67 -0.85 -27.74
N ARG A 46 4.88 -0.40 -28.98
CA ARG A 46 4.10 -0.87 -30.14
C ARG A 46 4.19 -2.38 -30.32
N ASP A 47 5.39 -2.93 -30.15
CA ASP A 47 5.62 -4.37 -30.26
C ASP A 47 4.94 -5.12 -29.11
N LEU A 48 4.96 -4.56 -27.90
CA LEU A 48 4.34 -5.17 -26.73
C LEU A 48 2.80 -5.13 -26.80
N GLU A 49 2.23 -4.03 -27.29
CA GLU A 49 0.78 -3.89 -27.50
C GLU A 49 0.26 -5.00 -28.41
N SER A 50 0.93 -5.28 -29.53
CA SER A 50 0.54 -6.37 -30.43
C SER A 50 0.50 -7.73 -29.73
N LYS A 51 1.46 -7.99 -28.83
CA LYS A 51 1.57 -9.24 -28.07
C LYS A 51 0.53 -9.35 -26.96
N LEU A 52 0.16 -8.23 -26.34
CA LEU A 52 -0.77 -8.21 -25.21
C LEU A 52 -2.24 -7.99 -25.59
N SER A 53 -2.51 -7.47 -26.79
CA SER A 53 -3.87 -7.10 -27.26
C SER A 53 -4.91 -8.22 -27.10
N THR A 54 -4.53 -9.46 -27.38
CA THR A 54 -5.42 -10.64 -27.28
C THR A 54 -5.79 -11.04 -25.84
N TYR A 55 -5.10 -10.48 -24.85
CA TYR A 55 -5.32 -10.73 -23.43
C TYR A 55 -6.07 -9.59 -22.73
N PHE A 56 -6.46 -8.55 -23.47
CA PHE A 56 -7.34 -7.50 -22.97
C PHE A 56 -8.79 -7.88 -23.22
N TYR A 57 -9.55 -8.03 -22.15
CA TYR A 57 -10.95 -8.41 -22.20
C TYR A 57 -11.83 -7.21 -21.91
N SER A 58 -12.90 -7.02 -22.66
CA SER A 58 -13.92 -6.01 -22.33
C SER A 58 -14.52 -6.28 -20.96
N LEU A 59 -14.83 -5.22 -20.23
CA LEU A 59 -15.58 -5.32 -18.98
C LEU A 59 -16.95 -5.96 -19.25
N PRO A 60 -17.42 -6.83 -18.35
CA PRO A 60 -18.74 -7.41 -18.46
C PRO A 60 -19.82 -6.36 -18.20
N GLU A 61 -21.05 -6.68 -18.59
CA GLU A 61 -22.21 -5.85 -18.28
C GLU A 61 -22.40 -5.73 -16.76
N GLN A 62 -22.58 -4.49 -16.30
CA GLN A 62 -22.79 -4.16 -14.90
C GLN A 62 -24.27 -4.34 -14.54
N SER A 63 -24.61 -5.53 -14.06
CA SER A 63 -25.99 -5.94 -13.77
C SER A 63 -26.19 -6.45 -12.34
N ARG A 64 -25.10 -6.63 -11.58
CA ARG A 64 -25.14 -7.11 -10.19
C ARG A 64 -25.23 -5.95 -9.21
N ARG A 65 -25.93 -6.20 -8.10
CA ARG A 65 -26.17 -5.26 -7.01
C ARG A 65 -25.93 -5.91 -5.66
N SER A 66 -24.68 -6.31 -5.44
CA SER A 66 -24.24 -6.91 -4.19
C SER A 66 -24.06 -5.87 -3.09
N ILE A 67 -24.06 -6.30 -1.82
CA ILE A 67 -23.57 -5.47 -0.72
C ILE A 67 -22.04 -5.54 -0.72
N ILE A 68 -21.41 -4.42 -1.04
CA ILE A 68 -19.96 -4.27 -1.11
C ILE A 68 -19.50 -3.53 0.14
N ALA A 69 -18.59 -4.13 0.89
CA ALA A 69 -17.88 -3.46 1.96
C ALA A 69 -16.47 -3.05 1.51
N ALA A 70 -15.94 -1.97 2.08
CA ALA A 70 -14.52 -1.63 1.98
C ALA A 70 -13.96 -1.25 3.34
N VAL A 71 -12.72 -1.66 3.60
CA VAL A 71 -12.00 -1.38 4.83
C VAL A 71 -10.67 -0.74 4.48
N ASP A 72 -10.36 0.36 5.15
CA ASP A 72 -9.08 1.04 5.04
C ASP A 72 -8.66 1.54 6.42
N SER A 73 -7.36 1.73 6.60
CA SER A 73 -6.78 2.29 7.80
C SER A 73 -5.74 3.35 7.48
N SER A 74 -5.96 4.55 8.00
CA SER A 74 -4.96 5.60 7.97
C SER A 74 -4.19 5.63 9.27
N ARG A 75 -2.93 6.03 9.18
CA ARG A 75 -2.06 6.22 10.34
C ARG A 75 -1.28 7.50 10.20
N SER A 76 -1.00 8.14 11.33
CA SER A 76 -0.20 9.34 11.35
C SER A 76 1.18 9.11 10.72
N PRO A 77 1.64 9.98 9.81
CA PRO A 77 2.91 9.78 9.09
C PRO A 77 4.15 9.96 9.98
N ARG A 78 3.99 10.63 11.13
CA ARG A 78 5.07 10.87 12.09
C ARG A 78 4.69 10.32 13.46
N LEU A 79 5.66 9.68 14.09
CA LEU A 79 5.59 9.29 15.49
C LEU A 79 6.08 10.46 16.34
N SER A 80 5.36 10.77 17.41
CA SER A 80 5.78 11.75 18.41
C SER A 80 6.65 11.08 19.45
N GLU A 81 7.82 11.65 19.76
CA GLU A 81 8.77 11.13 20.75
C GLU A 81 8.74 11.99 22.01
N ARG A 82 7.67 11.84 22.79
CA ARG A 82 7.43 12.63 24.01
C ARG A 82 7.08 11.69 25.16
N LEU A 83 7.28 12.13 26.40
CA LEU A 83 7.01 11.31 27.59
C LEU A 83 7.79 9.98 27.63
N GLY A 84 9.00 9.93 27.06
CA GLY A 84 9.85 8.74 27.07
C GLY A 84 9.34 7.57 26.21
N ILE A 85 8.28 7.81 25.43
CA ILE A 85 7.59 6.85 24.58
C ILE A 85 7.52 7.42 23.15
N ARG A 86 7.34 6.54 22.17
CA ARG A 86 6.91 6.90 20.82
C ARG A 86 5.42 6.65 20.68
N TYR A 87 4.69 7.69 20.33
CA TYR A 87 3.26 7.63 20.06
C TYR A 87 2.98 7.73 18.56
N GLY A 88 2.06 6.92 18.09
CA GLY A 88 1.40 7.07 16.80
C GLY A 88 -0.10 6.90 16.98
N VAL A 89 -0.88 7.44 16.07
CA VAL A 89 -2.34 7.26 16.08
C VAL A 89 -2.80 6.77 14.71
N TYR A 90 -3.81 5.92 14.71
CA TYR A 90 -4.40 5.36 13.52
C TYR A 90 -5.92 5.31 13.66
N ALA A 91 -6.60 5.23 12.53
CA ALA A 91 -8.05 5.07 12.46
C ALA A 91 -8.32 3.99 11.43
N THR A 92 -9.16 3.03 11.81
CA THR A 92 -9.67 1.99 10.91
C THR A 92 -11.13 2.29 10.64
N GLY A 93 -11.54 2.17 9.38
CA GLY A 93 -12.91 2.43 8.98
C GLY A 93 -13.46 1.34 8.08
N ILE A 94 -14.78 1.17 8.12
CA ILE A 94 -15.54 0.29 7.24
C ILE A 94 -16.69 1.08 6.64
N VAL A 95 -16.95 0.90 5.35
CA VAL A 95 -18.19 1.36 4.72
C VAL A 95 -18.89 0.22 3.98
N TYR A 96 -20.21 0.24 3.96
CA TYR A 96 -21.06 -0.72 3.24
C TYR A 96 -21.89 0.03 2.20
N LEU A 97 -21.81 -0.41 0.95
CA LEU A 97 -22.53 0.15 -0.19
C LEU A 97 -23.37 -0.92 -0.90
N ARG A 98 -24.44 -0.50 -1.57
CA ARG A 98 -25.14 -1.28 -2.60
C ARG A 98 -25.33 -0.40 -3.83
N GLY A 99 -24.56 -0.67 -4.88
CA GLY A 99 -24.41 0.28 -5.98
C GLY A 99 -23.89 1.62 -5.44
N SER A 100 -24.60 2.72 -5.70
CA SER A 100 -24.28 4.05 -5.18
C SER A 100 -24.89 4.36 -3.80
N GLU A 101 -25.72 3.48 -3.25
CA GLU A 101 -26.39 3.70 -1.97
C GLU A 101 -25.47 3.35 -0.80
N ARG A 102 -25.34 4.27 0.16
CA ARG A 102 -24.60 4.06 1.41
C ARG A 102 -25.50 3.43 2.47
N LEU A 103 -25.14 2.23 2.94
CA LEU A 103 -25.95 1.46 3.89
C LEU A 103 -25.52 1.66 5.34
N ASP A 104 -24.22 1.61 5.63
CA ASP A 104 -23.68 1.67 6.99
C ASP A 104 -22.19 2.10 6.99
N GLU A 105 -21.70 2.60 8.12
CA GLU A 105 -20.30 2.95 8.35
C GLU A 105 -19.88 2.70 9.81
N LYS A 106 -18.62 2.29 10.01
CA LYS A 106 -18.03 2.11 11.35
C LYS A 106 -16.60 2.65 11.36
N PHE A 107 -16.24 3.33 12.44
CA PHE A 107 -14.88 3.83 12.67
C PHE A 107 -14.36 3.40 14.03
N GLU A 108 -13.09 3.03 14.07
CA GLU A 108 -12.40 2.63 15.29
C GLU A 108 -11.07 3.40 15.41
N PRO A 109 -10.90 4.20 16.48
CA PRO A 109 -9.64 4.87 16.74
C PRO A 109 -8.64 3.91 17.40
N GLY A 110 -7.36 4.12 17.10
CA GLY A 110 -6.27 3.35 17.67
C GLY A 110 -5.05 4.20 17.99
N ALA A 111 -4.31 3.78 19.02
CA ALA A 111 -3.06 4.39 19.41
C ALA A 111 -1.95 3.35 19.48
N PHE A 112 -0.80 3.69 18.89
CA PHE A 112 0.43 2.93 18.95
C PHE A 112 1.36 3.51 20.01
N ARG A 113 1.95 2.63 20.83
CA ARG A 113 2.92 3.00 21.87
C ARG A 113 4.12 2.08 21.83
N CYS A 114 5.31 2.68 21.83
CA CYS A 114 6.56 1.94 21.76
C CYS A 114 7.64 2.64 22.60
N ARG A 115 8.54 1.87 23.23
CA ARG A 115 9.67 2.47 23.98
C ARG A 115 10.61 3.19 23.01
N GLN A 116 11.17 4.34 23.45
CA GLN A 116 12.12 5.11 22.64
C GLN A 116 13.44 4.39 22.38
N ALA A 117 13.83 3.44 23.24
CA ALA A 117 15.05 2.64 23.09
C ALA A 117 15.08 1.76 21.82
N LEU A 118 13.94 1.55 21.17
CA LEU A 118 13.89 0.85 19.88
C LEU A 118 14.38 1.78 18.76
N SER A 119 14.83 1.24 17.62
CA SER A 119 15.14 2.09 16.47
C SER A 119 13.85 2.72 15.91
N ARG A 120 13.96 3.91 15.33
CA ARG A 120 12.82 4.59 14.68
C ARG A 120 12.23 3.75 13.55
N GLU A 121 13.07 3.07 12.79
CA GLU A 121 12.64 2.20 11.68
C GLU A 121 11.81 1.01 12.17
N ASN A 122 12.29 0.28 13.19
CA ASN A 122 11.54 -0.83 13.76
C ASN A 122 10.22 -0.35 14.36
N SER A 123 10.21 0.82 15.00
CA SER A 123 8.97 1.41 15.52
C SER A 123 7.95 1.70 14.41
N LYS A 124 8.39 2.16 13.24
CA LYS A 124 7.53 2.37 12.06
C LYS A 124 6.99 1.07 11.48
N ILE A 125 7.83 0.02 11.43
CA ILE A 125 7.43 -1.32 10.98
C ILE A 125 6.36 -1.88 11.92
N LEU A 126 6.62 -1.87 13.24
CA LEU A 126 5.66 -2.35 14.24
C LEU A 126 4.35 -1.57 14.19
N PHE A 127 4.43 -0.25 14.05
CA PHE A 127 3.24 0.57 13.88
C PHE A 127 2.45 0.16 12.62
N SER A 128 3.13 -0.20 11.53
CA SER A 128 2.50 -0.69 10.30
C SER A 128 1.75 -2.00 10.51
N LEU A 129 2.39 -2.95 11.20
CA LEU A 129 1.82 -4.26 11.47
C LEU A 129 0.63 -4.15 12.43
N GLU A 130 0.71 -3.28 13.44
CA GLU A 130 -0.38 -3.01 14.38
C GLU A 130 -1.61 -2.37 13.68
N THR A 131 -1.39 -1.37 12.83
CA THR A 131 -2.47 -0.78 12.01
C THR A 131 -3.08 -1.82 11.06
N LEU A 132 -2.25 -2.61 10.38
CA LEU A 132 -2.72 -3.68 9.50
C LEU A 132 -3.54 -4.73 10.25
N ARG A 133 -3.13 -5.09 11.48
CA ARG A 133 -3.92 -6.00 12.31
C ARG A 133 -5.33 -5.45 12.57
N SER A 134 -5.42 -4.17 12.91
CA SER A 134 -6.72 -3.50 13.12
C SER A 134 -7.58 -3.55 11.86
N GLU A 135 -7.00 -3.20 10.70
CA GLU A 135 -7.66 -3.31 9.39
C GLU A 135 -8.17 -4.72 9.11
N ARG A 136 -7.33 -5.74 9.33
CA ARG A 136 -7.68 -7.15 9.07
C ARG A 136 -8.77 -7.66 10.02
N ARG A 137 -8.77 -7.24 11.29
CA ARG A 137 -9.85 -7.55 12.24
C ARG A 137 -11.18 -6.90 11.82
N ALA A 138 -11.15 -5.62 11.45
CA ALA A 138 -12.32 -4.90 10.93
C ALA A 138 -12.87 -5.57 9.66
N ALA A 139 -11.98 -5.98 8.74
CA ALA A 139 -12.35 -6.73 7.54
C ALA A 139 -13.00 -8.08 7.88
N LEU A 140 -12.50 -8.78 8.89
CA LEU A 140 -13.07 -10.06 9.32
C LEU A 140 -14.48 -9.89 9.89
N GLU A 141 -14.71 -8.83 10.68
CA GLU A 141 -16.05 -8.47 11.19
C GLU A 141 -17.04 -8.12 10.06
N ALA A 142 -16.54 -7.54 8.96
CA ALA A 142 -17.38 -7.12 7.84
C ALA A 142 -17.94 -8.28 7.01
N LEU A 143 -17.29 -9.46 7.03
CA LEU A 143 -17.67 -10.62 6.19
C LEU A 143 -19.11 -11.10 6.38
N ASP A 144 -19.67 -10.90 7.58
CA ASP A 144 -21.03 -11.34 7.92
C ASP A 144 -22.11 -10.43 7.34
N LYS A 145 -21.74 -9.21 6.91
CA LYS A 145 -22.66 -8.16 6.44
C LYS A 145 -22.49 -7.80 4.96
N CYS A 146 -21.57 -8.45 4.25
CA CYS A 146 -21.31 -8.16 2.85
C CYS A 146 -21.22 -9.43 1.98
N ASP A 147 -21.44 -9.23 0.69
CA ASP A 147 -21.26 -10.24 -0.34
C ASP A 147 -19.83 -10.18 -0.92
N LEU A 148 -19.29 -8.96 -1.03
CA LEU A 148 -17.92 -8.68 -1.46
C LEU A 148 -17.25 -7.68 -0.50
N LEU A 149 -15.96 -7.85 -0.28
CA LEU A 149 -15.17 -6.99 0.61
C LEU A 149 -13.87 -6.54 -0.07
N PHE A 150 -13.61 -5.24 -0.06
CA PHE A 150 -12.33 -4.67 -0.46
C PHE A 150 -11.47 -4.31 0.74
N ILE A 151 -10.18 -4.62 0.64
CA ILE A 151 -9.13 -4.18 1.56
C ILE A 151 -8.09 -3.37 0.78
N ASP A 152 -7.51 -2.33 1.39
CA ASP A 152 -6.37 -1.62 0.77
C ASP A 152 -5.09 -2.48 0.85
N GLY A 153 -4.42 -2.63 -0.30
CA GLY A 153 -3.19 -3.37 -0.44
C GLY A 153 -3.35 -4.88 -0.63
N SER A 154 -2.18 -5.55 -0.69
CA SER A 154 -2.07 -6.98 -0.92
C SER A 154 -2.20 -7.78 0.38
N PHE A 155 -2.80 -8.97 0.29
CA PHE A 155 -3.00 -9.93 1.38
C PHE A 155 -1.72 -10.19 2.17
N TYR A 156 -0.63 -10.53 1.47
CA TYR A 156 0.60 -11.04 2.07
C TYR A 156 1.76 -10.04 2.10
N SER A 157 1.56 -8.78 1.71
CA SER A 157 2.65 -7.80 1.65
C SER A 157 3.37 -7.57 2.99
N PHE A 158 2.70 -7.83 4.12
CA PHE A 158 3.26 -7.69 5.47
C PHE A 158 4.42 -8.65 5.76
N VAL A 159 4.53 -9.78 5.05
CA VAL A 159 5.61 -10.75 5.29
C VAL A 159 7.00 -10.15 5.03
N TYR A 160 7.11 -9.17 4.12
CA TYR A 160 8.36 -8.48 3.87
C TYR A 160 8.77 -7.58 5.04
N GLN A 161 7.80 -6.84 5.61
CA GLN A 161 8.02 -6.03 6.80
C GLN A 161 8.39 -6.89 8.02
N ALA A 162 7.71 -8.02 8.18
CA ALA A 162 8.00 -9.01 9.21
C ALA A 162 9.41 -9.61 9.04
N LEU A 163 9.82 -9.90 7.80
CA LEU A 163 11.16 -10.38 7.50
C LEU A 163 12.24 -9.33 7.85
N ASP A 164 12.01 -8.06 7.56
CA ASP A 164 12.93 -6.98 7.90
C ASP A 164 13.09 -6.83 9.42
N LEU A 165 11.98 -6.96 10.17
CA LEU A 165 12.00 -7.00 11.63
C LEU A 165 12.78 -8.21 12.17
N LYS A 166 12.67 -9.37 11.52
CA LYS A 166 13.47 -10.55 11.86
C LYS A 166 14.95 -10.33 11.57
N LYS A 167 15.30 -9.76 10.42
CA LYS A 167 16.68 -9.45 10.02
C LYS A 167 17.35 -8.44 10.94
N SER A 168 16.58 -7.52 11.52
CA SER A 168 17.08 -6.57 12.52
C SER A 168 17.23 -7.17 13.94
N GLY A 169 16.94 -8.47 14.11
CA GLY A 169 17.06 -9.18 15.38
C GLY A 169 15.99 -8.81 16.41
N ARG A 170 14.83 -8.28 15.97
CA ARG A 170 13.76 -7.75 16.84
C ARG A 170 12.44 -8.50 16.76
N LEU A 171 12.43 -9.66 16.11
CA LEU A 171 11.28 -10.55 16.14
C LEU A 171 11.29 -11.35 17.45
N GLU A 172 10.85 -10.73 18.53
CA GLU A 172 10.64 -11.38 19.83
C GLU A 172 9.25 -12.04 19.88
N GLU A 173 8.91 -12.67 21.00
CA GLU A 173 7.67 -13.43 21.16
C GLU A 173 6.40 -12.60 20.92
N ARG A 174 6.41 -11.33 21.33
CA ARG A 174 5.26 -10.43 21.14
C ARG A 174 5.04 -10.11 19.66
N GLU A 175 6.11 -9.76 18.96
CA GLU A 175 6.07 -9.42 17.54
C GLU A 175 5.73 -10.63 16.69
N LYS A 176 6.22 -11.81 17.08
CA LYS A 176 5.84 -13.08 16.45
C LYS A 176 4.34 -13.34 16.58
N LYS A 177 3.76 -13.21 17.78
CA LYS A 177 2.30 -13.36 17.98
C LYS A 177 1.48 -12.39 17.14
N LEU A 178 1.95 -11.15 16.99
CA LEU A 178 1.32 -10.16 16.11
C LEU A 178 1.31 -10.63 14.65
N ILE A 179 2.44 -11.14 14.16
CA ILE A 179 2.57 -11.64 12.78
C ILE A 179 1.73 -12.88 12.55
N ASP A 180 1.75 -13.83 13.47
CA ASP A 180 0.93 -15.05 13.41
C ASP A 180 -0.56 -14.69 13.39
N GLU A 181 -1.00 -13.75 14.23
CA GLU A 181 -2.38 -13.27 14.24
C GLU A 181 -2.78 -12.60 12.91
N ILE A 182 -1.92 -11.73 12.35
CA ILE A 182 -2.18 -11.10 11.04
C ILE A 182 -2.30 -12.16 9.95
N PHE A 183 -1.42 -13.17 9.97
CA PHE A 183 -1.44 -14.27 9.02
C PHE A 183 -2.74 -15.08 9.13
N ASP A 184 -3.13 -15.49 10.33
CA ASP A 184 -4.35 -16.28 10.57
C ASP A 184 -5.61 -15.54 10.09
N ILE A 185 -5.72 -14.24 10.39
CA ILE A 185 -6.85 -13.43 9.90
C ILE A 185 -6.79 -13.30 8.38
N THR A 186 -5.60 -13.09 7.80
CA THR A 186 -5.42 -13.00 6.34
C THR A 186 -5.84 -14.29 5.63
N GLU A 187 -5.51 -15.45 6.18
CA GLU A 187 -5.96 -16.74 5.66
C GLU A 187 -7.49 -16.86 5.75
N ARG A 188 -8.10 -16.53 6.88
CA ARG A 188 -9.57 -16.55 7.02
C ARG A 188 -10.26 -15.62 6.01
N LEU A 189 -9.73 -14.43 5.78
CA LEU A 189 -10.21 -13.50 4.76
C LEU A 189 -10.11 -14.12 3.36
N ARG A 190 -8.96 -14.71 3.01
CA ARG A 190 -8.74 -15.39 1.73
C ARG A 190 -9.71 -16.57 1.54
N GLU A 191 -9.86 -17.38 2.58
CA GLU A 191 -10.71 -18.58 2.62
C GLU A 191 -12.20 -18.27 2.64
N SER A 192 -12.62 -17.05 2.96
CA SER A 192 -14.01 -16.63 2.78
C SER A 192 -14.45 -16.64 1.32
N GLY A 193 -13.53 -16.32 0.39
CA GLY A 193 -13.85 -16.16 -1.04
C GLY A 193 -14.70 -14.93 -1.37
N LYS A 194 -14.80 -13.98 -0.44
CA LYS A 194 -15.49 -12.71 -0.63
C LYS A 194 -14.54 -11.51 -0.75
N VAL A 195 -13.27 -11.69 -0.36
CA VAL A 195 -12.33 -10.58 -0.17
C VAL A 195 -11.40 -10.40 -1.36
N LEU A 196 -11.21 -9.16 -1.79
CA LEU A 196 -10.24 -8.74 -2.79
C LEU A 196 -9.36 -7.61 -2.25
N GLY A 197 -8.07 -7.66 -2.56
CA GLY A 197 -7.11 -6.62 -2.24
C GLY A 197 -6.97 -5.63 -3.38
N ILE A 198 -7.02 -4.34 -3.08
CA ILE A 198 -6.89 -3.28 -4.07
C ILE A 198 -5.51 -2.64 -3.94
N ILE A 199 -4.69 -2.73 -4.97
CA ILE A 199 -3.30 -2.29 -4.93
C ILE A 199 -3.17 -0.95 -5.68
N LYS A 200 -3.40 0.15 -4.96
CA LYS A 200 -3.31 1.53 -5.50
C LYS A 200 -1.92 1.81 -6.13
N ARG A 201 -0.85 1.41 -5.42
CA ARG A 201 0.56 1.68 -5.76
C ARG A 201 1.36 0.39 -5.94
N SER A 202 1.17 -0.24 -7.09
CA SER A 202 1.90 -1.46 -7.43
C SER A 202 3.34 -1.20 -7.87
N ARG A 203 4.25 -2.08 -7.44
CA ARG A 203 5.65 -2.14 -7.92
C ARG A 203 5.90 -3.37 -8.78
N SER A 204 4.85 -4.03 -9.25
CA SER A 204 4.94 -5.21 -10.11
C SER A 204 5.67 -4.88 -11.41
N ARG A 205 6.57 -5.78 -11.81
CA ARG A 205 7.33 -5.75 -13.06
C ARG A 205 7.24 -7.11 -13.76
N ALA A 206 6.10 -7.78 -13.60
CA ALA A 206 5.90 -9.13 -14.05
C ALA A 206 5.87 -9.21 -15.58
N LEU A 207 5.34 -8.19 -16.27
CA LEU A 207 5.40 -8.11 -17.73
C LEU A 207 6.85 -8.03 -18.19
N GLY A 208 7.67 -7.18 -17.58
CA GLY A 208 9.09 -7.08 -17.91
C GLY A 208 9.85 -8.39 -17.70
N GLY A 209 9.60 -9.08 -16.58
CA GLY A 209 10.21 -10.37 -16.30
C GLY A 209 9.74 -11.48 -17.25
N PHE A 210 8.46 -11.47 -17.63
CA PHE A 210 7.89 -12.39 -18.60
C PHE A 210 8.50 -12.17 -19.98
N MET A 211 8.58 -10.92 -20.44
CA MET A 211 9.16 -10.58 -21.73
C MET A 211 10.62 -10.99 -21.83
N PHE A 212 11.39 -10.83 -20.76
CA PHE A 212 12.75 -11.33 -20.70
C PHE A 212 12.81 -12.86 -20.77
N LYS A 213 11.99 -13.56 -20.00
CA LYS A 213 12.01 -15.02 -19.93
C LYS A 213 11.60 -15.68 -21.25
N GLU A 214 10.55 -15.18 -21.89
CA GLU A 214 10.00 -15.81 -23.11
C GLU A 214 10.69 -15.33 -24.39
N TYR A 215 11.18 -14.08 -24.42
CA TYR A 215 11.69 -13.46 -25.66
C TYR A 215 13.12 -12.89 -25.52
N GLY A 216 13.77 -12.99 -24.36
CA GLY A 216 15.10 -12.42 -24.11
C GLY A 216 15.12 -10.88 -24.04
N SER A 217 13.95 -10.23 -24.08
CA SER A 217 13.79 -8.77 -24.14
C SER A 217 14.09 -8.13 -22.77
N LYS A 218 15.04 -7.20 -22.74
CA LYS A 218 15.43 -6.46 -21.52
C LYS A 218 14.77 -5.09 -21.41
N GLU A 219 14.09 -4.65 -22.47
CA GLU A 219 13.56 -3.29 -22.62
C GLU A 219 12.55 -2.93 -21.52
N PHE A 220 11.85 -3.93 -20.97
CA PHE A 220 10.74 -3.71 -20.02
C PHE A 220 11.08 -4.06 -18.56
N VAL A 221 12.27 -4.56 -18.25
CA VAL A 221 12.60 -5.08 -16.89
C VAL A 221 12.68 -4.00 -15.82
N SER A 222 12.86 -2.73 -16.21
CA SER A 222 12.84 -1.56 -15.33
C SER A 222 11.47 -0.90 -15.22
N LEU A 223 10.54 -1.20 -16.13
CA LEU A 223 9.23 -0.56 -16.20
C LEU A 223 8.23 -1.27 -15.29
N LEU A 224 7.41 -0.48 -14.60
CA LEU A 224 6.28 -0.99 -13.83
C LEU A 224 5.18 -1.45 -14.78
N ASP A 225 4.53 -2.57 -14.44
CA ASP A 225 3.42 -3.10 -15.24
C ASP A 225 2.28 -2.07 -15.34
N LYS A 226 2.00 -1.35 -14.24
CA LYS A 226 0.99 -0.29 -14.22
C LYS A 226 1.33 0.84 -15.20
N HIS A 227 2.60 1.19 -15.39
CA HIS A 227 3.03 2.18 -16.38
C HIS A 227 2.82 1.65 -17.80
N ILE A 228 3.26 0.43 -18.08
CA ILE A 228 3.05 -0.24 -19.38
C ILE A 228 1.57 -0.26 -19.74
N LEU A 229 0.73 -0.78 -18.84
CA LEU A 229 -0.69 -0.96 -19.08
C LEU A 229 -1.46 0.36 -19.16
N SER A 230 -1.02 1.42 -18.46
CA SER A 230 -1.60 2.76 -18.64
C SER A 230 -1.49 3.27 -20.09
N LEU A 231 -0.51 2.79 -20.85
CA LEU A 231 -0.24 3.26 -22.20
C LEU A 231 -0.91 2.40 -23.28
N ILE A 232 -1.12 1.10 -23.04
CA ILE A 232 -1.57 0.15 -24.08
C ILE A 232 -2.92 -0.52 -23.79
N MET A 233 -3.38 -0.52 -22.54
CA MET A 233 -4.61 -1.24 -22.17
C MET A 233 -5.83 -0.40 -22.56
N PRO A 234 -6.80 -0.91 -23.33
CA PRO A 234 -7.99 -0.13 -23.72
C PRO A 234 -8.84 0.29 -22.52
N GLU A 235 -9.61 1.38 -22.67
CA GLU A 235 -10.67 1.73 -21.71
C GLU A 235 -11.75 0.64 -21.67
N LYS A 236 -12.48 0.56 -20.54
CA LYS A 236 -13.52 -0.43 -20.27
C LYS A 236 -13.03 -1.85 -20.53
N SER A 237 -11.80 -2.13 -20.09
CA SER A 237 -11.19 -3.45 -20.22
C SER A 237 -10.54 -3.92 -18.91
N PHE A 238 -10.25 -5.22 -18.85
CA PHE A 238 -9.46 -5.82 -17.79
C PHE A 238 -8.44 -6.82 -18.37
N PHE A 239 -7.35 -7.02 -17.64
CA PHE A 239 -6.24 -7.91 -17.98
C PHE A 239 -5.94 -8.80 -16.78
N GLU A 240 -6.02 -10.12 -16.94
CA GLU A 240 -5.63 -11.07 -15.89
C GLU A 240 -4.21 -11.55 -16.13
N TYR A 241 -3.31 -11.40 -15.15
CA TYR A 241 -1.94 -11.90 -15.29
C TYR A 241 -1.88 -13.42 -15.56
N LYS A 242 -2.85 -14.17 -15.03
CA LYS A 242 -2.97 -15.62 -15.26
C LYS A 242 -3.00 -15.97 -16.75
N SER A 243 -3.57 -15.10 -17.59
CA SER A 243 -3.71 -15.32 -19.03
C SER A 243 -2.37 -15.51 -19.75
N ILE A 244 -1.30 -14.89 -19.24
CA ILE A 244 0.06 -14.99 -19.82
C ILE A 244 1.06 -15.70 -18.91
N LEU A 245 0.90 -15.59 -17.59
CA LEU A 245 1.86 -16.15 -16.61
C LEU A 245 1.47 -17.57 -16.16
N GLY A 246 0.29 -18.04 -16.56
CA GLY A 246 -0.30 -19.28 -16.07
C GLY A 246 -0.52 -19.25 -14.57
N GLU A 247 -0.19 -20.35 -13.88
CA GLU A 247 -0.41 -20.50 -12.44
C GLU A 247 0.75 -19.94 -11.59
N ARG A 248 1.83 -19.43 -12.20
CA ARG A 248 2.96 -18.87 -11.45
C ARG A 248 2.59 -17.51 -10.85
N ALA A 249 2.96 -17.30 -9.59
CA ALA A 249 2.74 -16.04 -8.91
C ALA A 249 3.44 -14.87 -9.61
N ILE A 250 2.79 -13.70 -9.69
CA ILE A 250 3.33 -12.53 -10.36
C ILE A 250 4.67 -12.05 -9.75
N SER A 251 4.88 -12.32 -8.46
CA SER A 251 6.09 -11.98 -7.72
C SER A 251 7.31 -12.70 -8.26
N PHE A 252 7.14 -13.89 -8.86
CA PHE A 252 8.22 -14.63 -9.51
C PHE A 252 8.77 -13.85 -10.70
N TYR A 253 7.91 -13.42 -11.61
CA TYR A 253 8.33 -12.64 -12.78
C TYR A 253 8.81 -11.23 -12.39
N THR A 254 8.19 -10.61 -11.39
CA THR A 254 8.70 -9.35 -10.83
C THR A 254 10.12 -9.52 -10.26
N ARG A 255 10.41 -10.67 -9.63
CA ARG A 255 11.75 -10.99 -9.13
C ARG A 255 12.74 -11.27 -10.25
N ILE A 256 12.34 -11.92 -11.33
CA ILE A 256 13.15 -12.05 -12.56
C ILE A 256 13.54 -10.66 -13.08
N ALA A 257 12.56 -9.78 -13.28
CA ALA A 257 12.82 -8.41 -13.75
C ALA A 257 13.80 -7.66 -12.85
N TYR A 258 13.65 -7.81 -11.52
CA TYR A 258 14.59 -7.24 -10.55
C TYR A 258 16.02 -7.77 -10.74
N LEU A 259 16.22 -9.10 -10.77
CA LEU A 259 17.54 -9.71 -10.92
C LEU A 259 18.20 -9.31 -12.26
N VAL A 260 17.42 -9.29 -13.34
CA VAL A 260 17.91 -8.86 -14.66
C VAL A 260 18.30 -7.38 -14.65
N SER A 261 17.50 -6.51 -14.02
CA SER A 261 17.81 -5.08 -13.91
C SER A 261 19.09 -4.79 -13.11
N LEU A 262 19.51 -5.70 -12.22
CA LEU A 262 20.77 -5.60 -11.49
C LEU A 262 21.96 -6.22 -12.22
N GLY A 263 21.77 -6.81 -13.41
CA GLY A 263 22.80 -7.61 -14.07
C GLY A 263 23.12 -8.92 -13.33
N GLN A 264 22.28 -9.33 -12.37
CA GLN A 264 22.46 -10.54 -11.55
C GLN A 264 21.81 -11.76 -12.21
N PHE A 265 22.20 -12.04 -13.45
CA PHE A 265 21.79 -13.23 -14.18
C PHE A 265 22.96 -13.73 -15.02
N GLY A 266 23.28 -15.02 -14.90
CA GLY A 266 24.23 -15.67 -15.81
C GLY A 266 23.56 -16.04 -17.14
N GLU A 267 24.29 -16.72 -18.01
CA GLU A 267 23.72 -17.26 -19.25
C GLU A 267 22.68 -18.37 -19.00
N ASP A 268 22.73 -19.02 -17.82
CA ASP A 268 21.78 -20.07 -17.45
C ASP A 268 20.47 -19.50 -16.85
N LEU A 269 19.40 -19.52 -17.65
CA LEU A 269 18.05 -19.15 -17.24
C LEU A 269 17.54 -20.01 -16.07
N ARG A 270 17.96 -21.27 -15.92
CA ARG A 270 17.49 -22.13 -14.82
C ARG A 270 18.00 -21.64 -13.47
N ASN A 271 19.20 -21.08 -13.43
CA ASN A 271 19.74 -20.48 -12.21
C ASN A 271 18.96 -19.21 -11.84
N LEU A 272 18.63 -18.38 -12.83
CA LEU A 272 17.81 -17.18 -12.63
C LEU A 272 16.43 -17.53 -12.05
N GLU A 273 15.78 -18.57 -12.56
CA GLU A 273 14.49 -19.04 -12.03
C GLU A 273 14.60 -19.51 -10.57
N LYS A 274 15.63 -20.29 -10.23
CA LYS A 274 15.87 -20.73 -8.84
C LYS A 274 16.11 -19.55 -7.89
N MET A 275 16.89 -18.56 -8.32
CA MET A 275 17.13 -17.34 -7.54
C MET A 275 15.83 -16.54 -7.36
N ALA A 276 14.99 -16.48 -8.39
CA ALA A 276 13.70 -15.80 -8.34
C ALA A 276 12.74 -16.51 -7.37
N GLU A 277 12.58 -17.83 -7.48
CA GLU A 277 11.77 -18.64 -6.56
C GLU A 277 12.22 -18.47 -5.12
N ARG A 278 13.52 -18.61 -4.86
CA ARG A 278 14.08 -18.43 -3.51
C ARG A 278 13.76 -17.04 -2.95
N GLY A 279 13.91 -15.99 -3.76
CA GLY A 279 13.62 -14.62 -3.33
C GLY A 279 12.14 -14.36 -3.03
N VAL A 280 11.23 -15.06 -3.73
CA VAL A 280 9.78 -14.95 -3.49
C VAL A 280 9.37 -15.64 -2.19
N TYR A 281 9.90 -16.84 -1.94
CA TYR A 281 9.47 -17.67 -0.81
C TYR A 281 10.30 -17.49 0.47
N GLU A 282 11.48 -16.88 0.39
CA GLU A 282 12.34 -16.60 1.55
C GLU A 282 11.58 -15.95 2.73
N PRO A 283 10.70 -14.94 2.55
CA PRO A 283 9.97 -14.36 3.67
C PRO A 283 9.11 -15.39 4.42
N PHE A 284 8.36 -16.23 3.70
CA PHE A 284 7.51 -17.26 4.29
C PHE A 284 8.35 -18.33 5.00
N GLU A 285 9.39 -18.83 4.33
CA GLU A 285 10.28 -19.85 4.89
C GLU A 285 11.01 -19.36 6.14
N LYS A 286 11.54 -18.14 6.11
CA LYS A 286 12.23 -17.56 7.25
C LYS A 286 11.28 -17.21 8.38
N LEU A 287 10.03 -16.86 8.11
CA LEU A 287 9.05 -16.59 9.16
C LEU A 287 8.37 -17.86 9.69
N GLY A 288 8.51 -18.99 9.00
CA GLY A 288 7.83 -20.24 9.36
C GLY A 288 6.35 -20.22 8.99
N LEU A 289 5.97 -19.45 7.97
CA LEU A 289 4.58 -19.28 7.52
C LEU A 289 4.29 -20.18 6.30
N PRO A 290 3.09 -20.79 6.22
CA PRO A 290 2.65 -21.50 5.03
C PRO A 290 2.61 -20.60 3.79
N LYS A 291 2.88 -21.16 2.61
CA LYS A 291 2.89 -20.44 1.32
C LYS A 291 1.75 -20.80 0.38
N ASP A 292 0.91 -21.77 0.72
CA ASP A 292 -0.14 -22.27 -0.16
C ASP A 292 -1.21 -21.21 -0.44
N GLY A 293 -1.60 -20.46 0.59
CA GLY A 293 -2.49 -19.31 0.46
C GLY A 293 -1.95 -18.27 -0.52
N PHE A 294 -0.68 -17.88 -0.37
CA PHE A 294 0.00 -16.97 -1.29
C PHE A 294 0.05 -17.49 -2.74
N ASN A 295 0.33 -18.78 -2.95
CA ASN A 295 0.35 -19.40 -4.28
C ASN A 295 -1.05 -19.45 -4.94
N SER A 296 -2.10 -19.44 -4.13
CA SER A 296 -3.48 -19.40 -4.61
C SER A 296 -3.96 -17.99 -5.01
N MET A 297 -3.14 -16.95 -4.84
CA MET A 297 -3.52 -15.58 -5.21
C MET A 297 -3.32 -15.32 -6.71
N ARG A 298 -4.25 -14.57 -7.28
CA ARG A 298 -4.24 -14.09 -8.67
C ARG A 298 -4.30 -12.57 -8.66
N ARG A 299 -3.87 -11.96 -9.77
CA ARG A 299 -3.99 -10.51 -9.97
C ARG A 299 -4.57 -10.18 -11.33
N ALA A 300 -5.35 -9.11 -11.36
CA ALA A 300 -5.87 -8.50 -12.56
C ALA A 300 -5.63 -6.99 -12.53
N GLN A 301 -5.59 -6.39 -13.70
CA GLN A 301 -5.55 -4.95 -13.90
C GLN A 301 -6.87 -4.56 -14.55
N VAL A 302 -7.48 -3.48 -14.08
CA VAL A 302 -8.78 -3.00 -14.56
C VAL A 302 -8.64 -1.55 -14.98
N ARG A 303 -9.02 -1.23 -16.22
CA ARG A 303 -9.07 0.13 -16.73
C ARG A 303 -10.52 0.51 -17.01
N PHE A 304 -11.14 1.21 -16.06
CA PHE A 304 -12.52 1.64 -16.19
C PHE A 304 -12.64 2.96 -16.97
N SER A 305 -11.71 3.88 -16.79
CA SER A 305 -11.60 5.17 -17.48
C SER A 305 -10.23 5.30 -18.16
N GLY A 306 -10.19 5.99 -19.30
CA GLY A 306 -9.00 6.21 -20.11
C GLY A 306 -8.01 7.21 -19.50
N GLU A 307 -8.48 8.11 -18.65
CA GLU A 307 -7.73 9.27 -18.18
C GLU A 307 -6.75 8.97 -17.04
N VAL A 308 -6.94 7.84 -16.35
CA VAL A 308 -6.12 7.45 -15.18
C VAL A 308 -5.57 6.02 -15.31
N PRO A 309 -4.44 5.72 -14.64
CA PRO A 309 -3.85 4.38 -14.66
C PRO A 309 -4.83 3.27 -14.24
N PRO A 310 -4.62 2.01 -14.69
CA PRO A 310 -5.45 0.90 -14.27
C PRO A 310 -5.28 0.61 -12.77
N CYS A 311 -6.34 0.04 -12.19
CA CYS A 311 -6.37 -0.46 -10.83
C CYS A 311 -5.94 -1.93 -10.79
N GLU A 312 -5.02 -2.27 -9.89
CA GLU A 312 -4.58 -3.66 -9.70
C GLU A 312 -5.41 -4.30 -8.58
N ILE A 313 -6.04 -5.42 -8.88
CA ILE A 313 -6.86 -6.19 -7.97
C ILE A 313 -6.18 -7.53 -7.71
N GLU A 314 -5.96 -7.86 -6.45
CA GLU A 314 -5.48 -9.17 -5.98
C GLU A 314 -6.65 -9.97 -5.40
N TYR A 315 -6.79 -11.23 -5.79
CA TYR A 315 -7.92 -12.06 -5.39
C TYR A 315 -7.53 -13.54 -5.26
N PRO A 316 -8.18 -14.32 -4.38
CA PRO A 316 -8.01 -15.77 -4.33
C PRO A 316 -8.45 -16.43 -5.64
N SER A 317 -7.76 -17.49 -6.08
CA SER A 317 -8.04 -18.19 -7.36
C SER A 317 -9.45 -18.76 -7.52
N LYS A 318 -10.17 -18.92 -6.41
CA LYS A 318 -11.57 -19.36 -6.40
C LYS A 318 -12.58 -18.26 -6.72
N ILE A 319 -12.18 -16.99 -6.69
CA ILE A 319 -13.02 -15.86 -7.09
C ILE A 319 -12.96 -15.74 -8.61
N ASN A 320 -14.13 -15.70 -9.25
CA ASN A 320 -14.25 -15.29 -10.64
C ASN A 320 -14.22 -13.76 -10.70
N ILE A 321 -13.18 -13.18 -11.29
CA ILE A 321 -13.07 -11.71 -11.34
C ILE A 321 -14.15 -11.09 -12.23
N ARG A 322 -14.62 -11.76 -13.28
CA ARG A 322 -15.69 -11.23 -14.15
C ARG A 322 -16.98 -10.97 -13.37
N ASP A 323 -17.30 -11.86 -12.44
CA ASP A 323 -18.45 -11.74 -11.55
C ASP A 323 -18.39 -10.48 -10.68
N VAL A 324 -17.19 -10.13 -10.22
CA VAL A 324 -16.95 -8.91 -9.43
C VAL A 324 -17.03 -7.67 -10.32
N LEU A 325 -16.48 -7.73 -11.53
CA LEU A 325 -16.50 -6.62 -12.48
C LEU A 325 -17.90 -6.32 -13.04
N SER A 326 -18.86 -7.23 -12.86
CA SER A 326 -20.28 -7.04 -13.18
C SER A 326 -21.07 -6.27 -12.12
N GLU A 327 -20.45 -5.82 -11.03
CA GLU A 327 -21.11 -4.99 -10.02
C GLU A 327 -21.35 -3.57 -10.53
N GLU A 328 -22.59 -3.09 -10.36
CA GLU A 328 -23.01 -1.74 -10.74
C GLU A 328 -22.34 -0.68 -9.87
N GLY A 329 -21.83 0.38 -10.51
CA GLY A 329 -21.21 1.49 -9.79
C GLY A 329 -19.94 1.10 -9.02
N LEU A 330 -19.28 0.00 -9.42
CA LEU A 330 -18.13 -0.51 -8.69
C LEU A 330 -16.96 0.47 -8.66
N PHE A 331 -16.63 1.11 -9.79
CA PHE A 331 -15.44 1.94 -9.95
C PHE A 331 -15.77 3.43 -10.06
N ASN A 332 -14.88 4.24 -9.49
CA ASN A 332 -14.85 5.67 -9.68
C ASN A 332 -14.11 6.02 -10.99
N GLU A 333 -14.71 6.86 -11.83
CA GLU A 333 -14.14 7.27 -13.12
C GLU A 333 -12.89 8.15 -12.99
N ASP A 334 -12.78 8.90 -11.89
CA ASP A 334 -11.66 9.82 -11.65
C ASP A 334 -10.40 9.13 -11.13
N THR A 335 -10.53 7.91 -10.60
CA THR A 335 -9.42 7.20 -9.92
C THR A 335 -9.19 5.78 -10.43
N ASN A 336 -10.14 5.19 -11.16
CA ASN A 336 -10.24 3.75 -11.46
C ASN A 336 -10.31 2.84 -10.23
N LEU A 337 -10.42 3.37 -9.00
CA LEU A 337 -10.51 2.59 -7.78
C LEU A 337 -11.97 2.24 -7.44
N PRO A 338 -12.22 1.18 -6.65
CA PRO A 338 -13.57 0.91 -6.19
C PRO A 338 -14.14 2.07 -5.38
N VAL A 339 -15.38 2.49 -5.66
CA VAL A 339 -16.03 3.65 -5.02
C VAL A 339 -16.05 3.52 -3.50
N ALA A 340 -16.34 2.32 -2.99
CA ALA A 340 -16.34 2.04 -1.55
C ALA A 340 -14.96 2.30 -0.91
N LEU A 341 -13.88 1.97 -1.62
CA LEU A 341 -12.51 2.16 -1.13
C LEU A 341 -12.10 3.64 -1.14
N ASP A 342 -12.40 4.35 -2.22
CA ASP A 342 -12.16 5.81 -2.30
C ASP A 342 -12.88 6.57 -1.19
N LEU A 343 -14.14 6.18 -0.93
CA LEU A 343 -14.94 6.78 0.12
C LEU A 343 -14.29 6.57 1.49
N ILE A 344 -13.91 5.33 1.84
CA ILE A 344 -13.36 5.07 3.17
C ILE A 344 -11.97 5.70 3.37
N ASP A 345 -11.11 5.71 2.35
CA ASP A 345 -9.78 6.36 2.38
C ASP A 345 -9.90 7.84 2.75
N SER A 346 -10.89 8.53 2.17
CA SER A 346 -11.17 9.94 2.48
C SER A 346 -11.63 10.17 3.92
N LEU A 347 -12.38 9.21 4.50
CA LEU A 347 -13.01 9.34 5.82
C LEU A 347 -12.05 9.03 6.97
N VAL A 348 -11.07 8.12 6.76
CA VAL A 348 -10.13 7.72 7.82
C VAL A 348 -8.85 8.54 7.85
N ASN A 349 -8.65 9.48 6.93
CA ASN A 349 -7.39 10.19 6.76
C ASN A 349 -6.93 10.97 8.01
N ILE A 350 -5.74 10.65 8.53
CA ILE A 350 -5.15 11.32 9.69
C ILE A 350 -4.08 12.32 9.25
N SER A 351 -4.25 13.57 9.67
CA SER A 351 -3.30 14.65 9.37
C SER A 351 -1.94 14.44 10.05
N SER A 352 -0.89 15.01 9.47
CA SER A 352 0.48 14.93 10.01
C SER A 352 0.66 15.65 11.36
N ARG A 353 -0.26 16.55 11.73
CA ARG A 353 -0.23 17.32 12.98
C ARG A 353 -0.97 16.65 14.13
N PHE A 354 -1.94 15.78 13.82
CA PHE A 354 -2.86 15.23 14.82
C PHE A 354 -2.15 14.42 15.93
N THR A 355 -1.05 13.72 15.63
CA THR A 355 -0.28 12.99 16.66
C THR A 355 0.24 13.91 17.76
N GLU A 356 0.71 15.11 17.40
CA GLU A 356 1.25 16.06 18.39
C GLU A 356 0.14 16.63 19.28
N GLU A 357 -1.03 16.89 18.71
CA GLU A 357 -2.22 17.33 19.45
C GLU A 357 -2.70 16.24 20.40
N PHE A 358 -2.81 15.00 19.91
CA PHE A 358 -3.18 13.84 20.72
C PHE A 358 -2.22 13.62 21.89
N VAL A 359 -0.91 13.71 21.65
CA VAL A 359 0.08 13.59 22.71
C VAL A 359 -0.01 14.75 23.69
N SER A 360 -0.25 15.97 23.23
CA SER A 360 -0.49 17.10 24.13
C SER A 360 -1.74 16.94 25.00
N GLU A 361 -2.81 16.31 24.49
CA GLU A 361 -3.97 15.95 25.30
C GLU A 361 -3.61 14.88 26.35
N ILE A 362 -2.81 13.86 26.00
CA ILE A 362 -2.30 12.88 26.97
C ILE A 362 -1.52 13.59 28.10
N GLU A 363 -0.65 14.52 27.75
CA GLU A 363 0.10 15.31 28.74
C GLU A 363 -0.84 16.06 29.68
N GLY A 364 -1.85 16.75 29.14
CA GLY A 364 -2.87 17.46 29.93
C GLY A 364 -3.61 16.52 30.89
N ARG A 365 -4.05 15.35 30.42
CA ARG A 365 -4.75 14.35 31.24
C ARG A 365 -3.86 13.76 32.34
N VAL A 366 -2.59 13.50 32.04
CA VAL A 366 -1.64 13.03 33.05
C VAL A 366 -1.46 14.09 34.14
N LEU A 367 -1.30 15.36 33.78
CA LEU A 367 -1.19 16.46 34.74
C LEU A 367 -2.44 16.56 35.62
N GLU A 368 -3.63 16.54 35.01
CA GLU A 368 -4.91 16.60 35.72
C GLU A 368 -5.05 15.45 36.74
N ASN A 369 -4.73 14.23 36.33
CA ASN A 369 -4.83 13.05 37.18
C ASN A 369 -3.84 13.09 38.37
N ILE A 370 -2.61 13.54 38.15
CA ILE A 370 -1.62 13.64 39.22
C ILE A 370 -2.01 14.73 40.23
N VAL A 371 -2.50 15.88 39.75
CA VAL A 371 -2.98 16.97 40.62
C VAL A 371 -4.16 16.51 41.47
N ARG A 372 -5.15 15.84 40.86
CA ARG A 372 -6.28 15.25 41.59
C ARG A 372 -5.85 14.18 42.60
N GLY A 373 -4.80 13.43 42.31
CA GLY A 373 -4.22 12.41 43.19
C GLY A 373 -3.29 12.94 44.28
N GLY A 374 -3.18 14.26 44.48
CA GLY A 374 -2.31 14.86 45.51
C GLY A 374 -0.81 14.78 45.19
N GLY A 375 -0.44 14.55 43.93
CA GLY A 375 0.94 14.39 43.51
C GLY A 375 1.76 15.69 43.57
N ASN A 376 3.07 15.53 43.75
CA ASN A 376 4.00 16.65 43.91
C ASN A 376 4.34 17.33 42.57
N LEU A 377 3.97 18.61 42.44
CA LEU A 377 4.27 19.47 41.28
C LEU A 377 5.75 19.52 40.88
N LYS A 378 6.70 19.36 41.81
CA LYS A 378 8.14 19.30 41.49
C LYS A 378 8.52 18.02 40.76
N SER A 379 7.97 16.87 41.16
CA SER A 379 8.21 15.58 40.50
C SER A 379 7.60 15.54 39.10
N ILE A 380 6.44 16.19 38.94
CA ILE A 380 5.78 16.38 37.64
C ILE A 380 6.67 17.22 36.73
N LYS A 381 7.09 18.42 37.16
CA LYS A 381 7.98 19.28 36.36
C LYS A 381 9.27 18.56 35.96
N ALA A 382 9.91 17.85 36.88
CA ALA A 382 11.12 17.08 36.58
C ALA A 382 10.88 15.99 35.52
N PHE A 383 9.77 15.25 35.59
CA PHE A 383 9.42 14.21 34.62
C PHE A 383 9.15 14.78 33.22
N PHE A 384 8.37 15.86 33.13
CA PHE A 384 8.04 16.48 31.84
C PHE A 384 9.21 17.25 31.22
N THR A 385 10.03 17.95 32.00
CA THR A 385 11.22 18.66 31.50
C THR A 385 12.26 17.70 30.93
N PHE A 386 12.47 16.54 31.57
CA PHE A 386 13.42 15.54 31.08
C PHE A 386 12.96 14.86 29.77
N LEU A 387 11.64 14.71 29.58
CA LEU A 387 11.06 13.96 28.47
C LEU A 387 10.58 14.83 27.30
N ASN A 388 10.63 16.16 27.44
CA ASN A 388 10.29 17.16 26.41
C ASN A 388 11.31 18.33 26.39
N PRO A 389 12.58 18.11 26.01
CA PRO A 389 13.63 19.14 26.11
C PRO A 389 13.43 20.33 25.15
N GLN A 390 12.50 20.26 24.20
CA GLN A 390 12.29 21.29 23.15
C GLN A 390 11.23 22.35 23.47
N LYS A 391 10.57 22.29 24.64
CA LYS A 391 9.67 23.37 25.08
C LYS A 391 10.25 24.06 26.33
N PRO A 392 10.62 25.34 26.27
CA PRO A 392 10.72 26.14 27.48
C PRO A 392 9.30 26.29 28.03
N PHE A 393 9.10 25.88 29.29
CA PHE A 393 7.83 26.07 30.02
C PHE A 393 7.71 27.51 30.54
#